data_AF-A0A538RHQ2-F1
#
_entry.id   AF-A0A538RHQ2-F1
#
_cell.length_a   1.000
_cell.length_b   1.000
_cell.length_c   1.000
_cell.angle_alpha   90.00
_cell.angle_beta   90.00
_cell.angle_gamma   90.00
#
_symmetry.space_group_name_H-M   'P 1'
#
loop_
_entity.id
_entity.type
_entity.pdbx_description
1 polymer ?
#
loop_
_entity_poly.entity_id
_entity_poly.type
_entity_poly.pdbx_seq_one_letter_code
_entity_poly.pdbx_strand_id
1 'polypeptide(L)'
;MPPALRDREAAIQAGILIDVTPTALQLGITFPVTITRPLWEVGIVTNQSLPEEDQTSRLRDILMAFRLRLASLTTVSPLLDFPALLALPPSRVPQPLPLFALIQPDPRHQANVTLLLPNEVSLSITSLN
;
A
#
# COMPACT_ATOMS: atom_id res chain seq x y z
N MET A 1 -8.70 22.14 0.81
CA MET A 1 -9.09 20.72 0.64
C MET A 1 -7.81 19.91 0.62
N PRO A 2 -7.71 18.77 1.33
CA PRO A 2 -6.55 17.90 1.16
C PRO A 2 -6.47 17.49 -0.32
N PRO A 3 -5.27 17.39 -0.92
CA PRO A 3 -5.15 16.95 -2.29
C PRO A 3 -5.80 15.57 -2.36
N ALA A 4 -6.91 15.49 -3.10
CA ALA A 4 -7.57 14.23 -3.33
C ALA A 4 -6.52 13.25 -3.87
N LEU A 5 -6.61 11.99 -3.48
CA LEU A 5 -5.81 10.86 -4.01
C LEU A 5 -5.78 10.76 -5.56
N ARG A 6 -6.53 11.63 -6.26
CA ARG A 6 -6.52 11.82 -7.71
C ARG A 6 -5.17 12.29 -8.25
N ASP A 7 -4.41 13.09 -7.50
CA ASP A 7 -3.09 13.53 -7.93
C ASP A 7 -2.01 12.88 -7.05
N ARG A 8 -1.45 11.79 -7.58
CA ARG A 8 -0.39 11.01 -6.93
C ARG A 8 0.82 11.89 -6.57
N GLU A 9 1.27 12.74 -7.49
CA GLU A 9 2.47 13.56 -7.28
C GLU A 9 2.21 14.57 -6.17
N ALA A 10 1.07 15.27 -6.20
CA ALA A 10 0.70 16.21 -5.14
C ALA A 10 0.53 15.52 -3.78
N ALA A 11 -0.06 14.32 -3.73
CA ALA A 11 -0.26 13.57 -2.49
C ALA A 11 1.06 13.04 -1.90
N ILE A 12 2.03 12.67 -2.75
CA ILE A 12 3.39 12.32 -2.33
C ILE A 12 4.10 13.55 -1.76
N GLN A 13 4.04 14.71 -2.47
CA GLN A 13 4.65 15.95 -2.00
C GLN A 13 4.03 16.46 -0.70
N ALA A 14 2.72 16.28 -0.51
CA ALA A 14 2.01 16.58 0.73
C ALA A 14 2.29 15.55 1.86
N GLY A 15 3.05 14.48 1.56
CA GLY A 15 3.39 13.42 2.50
C GLY A 15 2.22 12.51 2.88
N ILE A 16 1.08 12.58 2.19
CA ILE A 16 -0.08 11.72 2.45
C ILE A 16 0.17 10.31 1.91
N LEU A 17 0.85 10.24 0.76
CA LEU A 17 1.30 9.00 0.13
C LEU A 17 2.82 8.90 0.19
N ILE A 18 3.29 7.66 0.28
CA ILE A 18 4.71 7.31 0.22
C ILE A 18 4.92 6.49 -1.03
N ASP A 19 5.85 6.91 -1.88
CA ASP A 19 6.18 6.17 -3.09
C ASP A 19 7.02 4.93 -2.75
N VAL A 20 6.48 3.76 -3.06
CA VAL A 20 7.17 2.48 -2.87
C VAL A 20 7.43 1.78 -4.20
N THR A 21 7.22 2.49 -5.32
CA THR A 21 7.43 1.99 -6.68
C THR A 21 8.83 1.38 -6.88
N PRO A 22 9.93 1.98 -6.38
CA PRO A 22 11.26 1.37 -6.55
C PRO A 22 11.36 -0.05 -5.97
N THR A 23 10.80 -0.28 -4.78
CA THR A 23 10.78 -1.60 -4.14
C THR A 23 9.80 -2.54 -4.84
N ALA A 24 8.65 -2.02 -5.29
CA ALA A 24 7.65 -2.80 -6.03
C ALA A 24 8.22 -3.33 -7.36
N LEU A 25 9.00 -2.52 -8.07
CA LEU A 25 9.67 -2.90 -9.33
C LEU A 25 10.65 -4.07 -9.11
N GLN A 26 11.40 -4.07 -8.00
CA GLN A 26 12.32 -5.17 -7.66
C GLN A 26 11.59 -6.50 -7.45
N LEU A 27 10.30 -6.47 -7.11
CA LEU A 27 9.45 -7.64 -6.91
C LEU A 27 8.64 -8.02 -8.16
N GLY A 28 8.84 -7.31 -9.27
CA GLY A 28 8.16 -7.57 -10.54
C GLY A 28 6.78 -6.93 -10.66
N ILE A 29 6.44 -5.95 -9.81
CA ILE A 29 5.25 -5.11 -10.00
C ILE A 29 5.61 -3.97 -10.95
N THR A 30 4.99 -3.93 -12.13
CA THR A 30 5.42 -3.08 -13.27
C THR A 30 4.68 -1.75 -13.38
N PHE A 31 3.83 -1.42 -12.41
CA PHE A 31 3.07 -0.18 -12.35
C PHE A 31 3.36 0.56 -11.03
N PRO A 32 3.13 1.89 -10.95
CA PRO A 32 3.31 2.67 -9.75
C PRO A 32 2.53 2.12 -8.55
N VAL A 33 3.20 2.07 -7.41
CA VAL A 33 2.61 1.67 -6.13
C VAL A 33 2.95 2.70 -5.07
N THR A 34 1.93 3.12 -4.33
CA THR A 34 2.05 4.00 -3.17
C THR A 34 1.42 3.37 -1.94
N ILE A 35 1.87 3.79 -0.77
CA ILE A 35 1.32 3.41 0.53
C ILE A 35 0.84 4.67 1.25
N THR A 36 -0.31 4.63 1.90
CA THR A 36 -0.78 5.76 2.72
C THR A 36 0.10 5.93 3.97
N ARG A 37 0.27 7.16 4.43
CA ARG A 37 1.02 7.43 5.68
C ARG A 37 0.49 6.63 6.88
N PRO A 38 -0.83 6.52 7.13
CA PRO A 38 -1.34 5.70 8.23
C PRO A 38 -0.94 4.22 8.12
N LEU A 39 -0.98 3.63 6.92
CA LEU A 39 -0.50 2.26 6.71
C LEU A 39 1.00 2.14 6.97
N TRP A 40 1.80 3.10 6.51
CA TRP A 40 3.24 3.11 6.78
C TRP A 40 3.55 3.13 8.28
N GLU A 41 2.83 3.98 9.03
CA GLU A 41 3.00 4.12 10.48
C GLU A 41 2.60 2.86 11.24
N VAL A 42 1.50 2.21 10.85
CA VAL A 42 0.98 1.01 11.53
C VAL A 42 1.73 -0.26 11.12
N GLY A 43 2.09 -0.40 9.84
CA GLY A 43 2.59 -1.65 9.26
C GLY A 43 4.10 -1.73 9.10
N ILE A 44 4.80 -0.59 8.97
CA ILE A 44 6.23 -0.54 8.58
C ILE A 44 7.11 -0.01 9.69
N VAL A 45 6.97 1.27 10.08
CA VAL A 45 7.81 1.85 11.14
C VAL A 45 7.35 1.43 12.53
N THR A 46 6.03 1.33 12.77
CA THR A 46 5.43 1.10 14.09
C THR A 46 5.86 2.15 15.14
N ASN A 47 5.22 2.17 16.31
CA ASN A 47 5.58 3.12 17.39
C ASN A 47 6.94 2.82 18.06
N GLN A 48 7.66 1.79 17.63
CA GLN A 48 8.96 1.41 18.15
C GLN A 48 10.01 1.71 17.08
N SER A 49 11.14 2.31 17.47
CA SER A 49 12.24 2.58 16.53
C SER A 49 12.78 1.24 15.99
N LEU A 50 12.35 0.87 14.80
CA LEU A 50 12.79 -0.34 14.11
C LEU A 50 13.99 -0.02 13.21
N PRO A 51 15.00 -0.92 13.15
CA PRO A 51 16.05 -0.84 12.14
C PRO A 51 15.49 -0.70 10.72
N GLU A 52 16.17 0.04 9.85
CA GLU A 52 15.75 0.24 8.45
C GLU A 52 15.61 -1.09 7.68
N GLU A 53 16.41 -2.10 8.02
CA GLU A 53 16.33 -3.45 7.45
C GLU A 53 14.97 -4.12 7.75
N ASP A 54 14.47 -3.98 8.98
CA ASP A 54 13.18 -4.53 9.37
C ASP A 54 12.02 -3.81 8.65
N GLN A 55 12.12 -2.49 8.49
CA GLN A 55 11.15 -1.71 7.74
C GLN A 55 11.12 -2.14 6.27
N THR A 56 12.30 -2.34 5.67
CA THR A 56 12.44 -2.81 4.28
C THR A 56 11.87 -4.20 4.11
N SER A 57 12.13 -5.12 5.05
CA SER A 57 11.59 -6.47 5.04
C SER A 57 10.06 -6.47 5.10
N ARG A 58 9.47 -5.66 5.99
CA ARG A 58 8.01 -5.51 6.12
C ARG A 58 7.37 -4.96 4.84
N LEU A 59 7.96 -3.92 4.25
CA LEU A 59 7.48 -3.36 2.99
C LEU A 59 7.47 -4.43 1.89
N ARG A 60 8.54 -5.22 1.81
CA ARG A 60 8.66 -6.32 0.85
C ARG A 60 7.59 -7.40 1.08
N ASP A 61 7.29 -7.74 2.33
CA ASP A 61 6.26 -8.73 2.67
C ASP A 61 4.85 -8.23 2.29
N ILE A 62 4.54 -6.95 2.51
CA ILE A 62 3.27 -6.33 2.06
C ILE A 62 3.15 -6.39 0.53
N LEU A 63 4.20 -5.96 -0.18
CA LEU A 63 4.20 -5.94 -1.64
C LEU A 63 4.14 -7.36 -2.24
N MET A 64 4.78 -8.33 -1.60
CA MET A 64 4.70 -9.74 -2.01
C MET A 64 3.29 -10.31 -1.81
N ALA A 65 2.66 -10.03 -0.67
CA ALA A 65 1.27 -10.43 -0.41
C ALA A 65 0.31 -9.84 -1.46
N PHE A 66 0.48 -8.56 -1.78
CA PHE A 66 -0.27 -7.90 -2.85
C PHE A 66 -0.05 -8.56 -4.22
N ARG A 67 1.20 -8.81 -4.60
CA ARG A 67 1.55 -9.47 -5.87
C ARG A 67 0.93 -10.86 -5.97
N LEU A 68 1.02 -11.66 -4.90
CA LEU A 68 0.42 -12.99 -4.83
C LEU A 68 -1.11 -12.91 -4.97
N ARG A 69 -1.74 -11.91 -4.33
CA ARG A 69 -3.18 -11.68 -4.51
C ARG A 69 -3.51 -11.38 -5.96
N LEU A 70 -2.82 -10.44 -6.61
CA LEU A 70 -3.06 -10.11 -8.01
C LEU A 70 -2.92 -11.33 -8.94
N ALA A 71 -1.87 -12.14 -8.73
CA ALA A 71 -1.65 -13.35 -9.51
C ALA A 71 -2.76 -14.41 -9.34
N SER A 72 -3.49 -14.37 -8.22
CA SER A 72 -4.62 -15.28 -7.95
C SER A 72 -5.94 -14.85 -8.60
N LEU A 73 -6.02 -13.63 -9.14
CA LEU A 73 -7.27 -13.09 -9.69
C LEU A 73 -7.39 -13.37 -11.18
N THR A 74 -8.59 -13.78 -11.61
CA THR A 74 -8.97 -13.85 -13.02
C THR A 74 -9.49 -12.51 -13.56
N THR A 75 -10.02 -11.67 -12.67
CA THR A 75 -10.53 -10.32 -12.98
C THR A 75 -10.15 -9.36 -11.86
N VAL A 76 -9.68 -8.16 -12.22
CA VAL A 76 -9.20 -7.18 -11.25
C VAL A 76 -10.32 -6.18 -10.92
N SER A 77 -10.67 -6.08 -9.64
CA SER A 77 -11.59 -5.07 -9.12
C SER A 77 -10.84 -3.75 -8.85
N PRO A 78 -11.47 -2.58 -9.02
CA PRO A 78 -10.88 -1.28 -8.63
C PRO A 78 -10.51 -1.20 -7.15
N LEU A 79 -11.13 -2.03 -6.31
CA LEU A 79 -10.79 -2.18 -4.90
C LEU A 79 -10.58 -3.66 -4.60
N LEU A 80 -9.41 -4.00 -4.09
CA LEU A 80 -8.99 -5.36 -3.80
C LEU A 80 -8.60 -5.51 -2.34
N ASP A 81 -9.17 -6.48 -1.65
CA ASP A 81 -8.75 -6.88 -0.31
C ASP A 81 -7.59 -7.89 -0.38
N PHE A 82 -6.62 -7.74 0.53
CA PHE A 82 -5.57 -8.74 0.74
C PHE A 82 -4.98 -8.60 2.15
N PRO A 83 -4.73 -9.71 2.86
CA PRO A 83 -3.99 -9.66 4.11
C PRO A 83 -2.48 -9.72 3.84
N ALA A 84 -1.68 -8.97 4.60
CA ALA A 84 -0.24 -9.15 4.70
C ALA A 84 0.10 -9.80 6.05
N LEU A 85 0.92 -10.85 6.07
CA LEU A 85 1.38 -11.45 7.31
C LEU A 85 2.62 -10.70 7.82
N LEU A 86 2.48 -9.98 8.94
CA LEU A 86 3.57 -9.16 9.50
C LEU A 86 3.83 -9.54 10.95
N ALA A 87 5.10 -9.73 11.29
CA ALA A 87 5.53 -9.93 12.69
C ALA A 87 5.71 -8.56 13.36
N LEU A 88 4.68 -8.02 14.02
CA LEU A 88 4.72 -6.69 14.65
C LEU A 88 5.24 -6.79 16.10
N PRO A 89 6.26 -5.99 16.51
CA PRO A 89 6.77 -6.02 17.86
C PRO A 89 5.68 -5.68 18.89
N PRO A 90 5.70 -6.29 20.09
CA PRO A 90 6.73 -7.19 20.60
C PRO A 90 6.61 -8.65 20.12
N SER A 91 5.59 -8.98 19.33
CA SER A 91 5.37 -10.33 18.83
C SER A 91 6.31 -10.66 17.67
N ARG A 92 6.85 -11.88 17.67
CA ARG A 92 7.59 -12.45 16.52
C ARG A 92 6.72 -13.35 15.65
N VAL A 93 5.49 -13.65 16.08
CA VAL A 93 4.55 -14.46 15.30
C VAL A 93 3.90 -13.56 14.26
N PRO A 94 4.01 -13.86 12.95
CA PRO A 94 3.33 -13.11 11.91
C PRO A 94 1.81 -13.13 12.13
N GLN A 95 1.20 -11.95 12.16
CA GLN A 95 -0.24 -11.77 12.26
C GLN A 95 -0.79 -11.20 10.95
N PRO A 96 -1.99 -11.59 10.52
CA PRO A 96 -2.62 -10.99 9.35
C PRO A 96 -3.01 -9.54 9.62
N LEU A 97 -2.42 -8.62 8.86
CA LEU A 97 -2.83 -7.24 8.75
C LEU A 97 -3.75 -7.12 7.52
N PRO A 98 -5.06 -6.88 7.68
CA PRO A 98 -5.96 -6.70 6.55
C PRO A 98 -5.63 -5.39 5.84
N LEU A 99 -5.46 -5.44 4.52
CA LEU A 99 -5.15 -4.30 3.67
C LEU A 99 -6.09 -4.25 2.47
N PHE A 100 -6.16 -3.06 1.87
CA PHE A 100 -6.82 -2.84 0.59
C PHE A 100 -5.84 -2.24 -0.41
N ALA A 101 -6.00 -2.60 -1.67
CA ALA A 101 -5.40 -1.94 -2.81
C ALA A 101 -6.49 -1.22 -3.60
N LEU A 102 -6.37 0.09 -3.69
CA LEU A 102 -7.16 0.92 -4.60
C LEU A 102 -6.41 1.01 -5.92
N ILE A 103 -7.02 0.51 -6.99
CA ILE A 103 -6.47 0.44 -8.33
C ILE A 103 -7.18 1.48 -9.18
N GLN A 104 -6.43 2.45 -9.68
CA GLN A 104 -6.94 3.53 -10.51
C GLN A 104 -6.32 3.46 -11.91
N PRO A 105 -7.08 3.76 -12.98
CA PRO A 105 -6.51 3.88 -14.32
C PRO A 105 -5.45 4.99 -14.34
N ASP A 106 -4.30 4.71 -14.97
CA ASP A 106 -3.25 5.71 -15.19
C ASP A 106 -2.93 5.78 -16.69
N PRO A 107 -3.11 6.94 -17.34
CA PRO A 107 -2.76 7.13 -18.75
C PRO A 107 -1.30 6.81 -19.10
N ARG A 108 -0.37 6.94 -18.15
CA ARG A 108 1.08 6.72 -18.37
C ARG A 108 1.51 5.29 -18.10
N HIS A 109 0.89 4.62 -17.12
CA HIS A 109 1.37 3.34 -16.59
C HIS A 109 0.32 2.22 -16.58
N GLN A 110 -0.78 2.39 -17.32
CA GLN A 110 -1.96 1.51 -17.36
C GLN A 110 -2.78 1.50 -16.06
N ALA A 111 -2.11 1.45 -14.91
CA ALA A 111 -2.71 1.56 -13.59
C ALA A 111 -1.78 2.27 -12.60
N ASN A 112 -2.38 2.85 -11.56
CA ASN A 112 -1.70 3.33 -10.36
C ASN A 112 -2.38 2.68 -9.15
N VAL A 113 -1.59 2.21 -8.20
CA VAL A 113 -2.09 1.50 -7.02
C VAL A 113 -1.73 2.25 -5.74
N THR A 114 -2.71 2.36 -4.86
CA THR A 114 -2.54 2.84 -3.49
C THR A 114 -2.91 1.73 -2.53
N LEU A 115 -1.99 1.37 -1.63
CA LEU A 115 -2.26 0.43 -0.54
C LEU A 115 -2.66 1.21 0.71
N LEU A 116 -3.72 0.76 1.38
CA LEU A 116 -4.34 1.45 2.50
C LEU A 116 -4.95 0.47 3.52
N LEU A 117 -5.19 0.97 4.72
CA LEU A 117 -5.91 0.27 5.77
C LEU A 117 -7.43 0.24 5.49
N PRO A 118 -8.19 -0.74 6.02
CA PRO A 118 -9.63 -0.85 5.84
C PRO A 118 -10.43 0.40 6.24
N ASN A 119 -10.01 1.10 7.29
CA ASN A 119 -10.67 2.31 7.78
C ASN A 119 -10.47 3.53 6.84
N GLU A 120 -9.48 3.49 5.95
CA GLU A 120 -9.20 4.55 4.98
C GLU A 120 -10.03 4.43 3.70
N VAL A 121 -10.67 3.27 3.48
CA VAL A 121 -11.48 2.99 2.27
C VAL A 121 -12.68 3.95 2.19
N SER A 122 -13.40 4.15 3.29
CA SER A 122 -14.59 5.04 3.33
C SER A 122 -14.25 6.50 3.04
N LEU A 123 -13.07 6.96 3.46
CA LEU A 123 -12.59 8.33 3.23
C LEU A 123 -12.19 8.55 1.76
N SER A 124 -11.67 7.50 1.12
CA SER A 124 -11.22 7.54 -0.27
C SER A 124 -12.38 7.53 -1.27
N ILE A 125 -13.46 6.80 -0.98
CA ILE A 125 -14.64 6.68 -1.85
C ILE A 125 -15.48 7.97 -1.85
N THR A 126 -15.53 8.71 -0.73
CA THR A 126 -16.35 9.93 -0.62
C THR A 126 -15.80 11.08 -1.49
N SER A 127 -14.50 11.07 -1.82
CA SER A 127 -13.87 12.06 -2.70
C SER A 127 -14.00 11.71 -4.20
N LEU A 128 -14.69 10.61 -4.54
CA LEU A 128 -14.87 10.14 -5.90
C LEU A 128 -16.22 10.55 -6.52
N ASN A 129 -17.18 11.01 -5.71
CA ASN A 129 -18.50 11.50 -6.13
C ASN A 129 -18.53 13.02 -6.29
#